data_AF-A0A0F9VFD3-F1
#
_entry.id   AF-A0A0F9VFD3-F1
#
_cell.length_a   1.000
_cell.length_b   1.000
_cell.length_c   1.000
_cell.angle_alpha   90.00
_cell.angle_beta   90.00
_cell.angle_gamma   90.00
#
_symmetry.space_group_name_H-M   'P 1'
#
loop_
_entity.id
_entity.type
_entity.pdbx_description
1 polymer ?
#
loop_
_entity_poly.entity_id
_entity_poly.type
_entity_poly.pdbx_seq_one_letter_code
_entity_poly.pdbx_strand_id
1 'polypeptide(L)'
;MELTSDLVQETMKYCLYNDDEVIDGKTPDEAVLVDGITTKFGFHPGRLEEKASVIIDMLGQLPESFQEAGGGGMSFINACQDKNGRQWTDFHRIMEELFCLGEAIGKVSQPMPKEMWKVLPGGMPYYIVLTERATGEAVPV
;
A
#
# COMPACT_ATOMS: atom_id res chain seq x y z
N MET A 1 14.89 -8.73 -6.38
CA MET A 1 14.05 -7.77 -7.13
C MET A 1 14.49 -6.38 -6.73
N GLU A 2 14.42 -5.41 -7.65
CA GLU A 2 14.65 -3.99 -7.36
C GLU A 2 13.30 -3.29 -7.26
N LEU A 3 13.12 -2.44 -6.24
CA LEU A 3 11.92 -1.61 -6.11
C LEU A 3 12.10 -0.38 -7.00
N THR A 4 11.18 -0.15 -7.94
CA THR A 4 11.22 0.98 -8.86
C THR A 4 9.84 1.59 -9.02
N SER A 5 9.80 2.86 -9.46
CA SER A 5 8.53 3.55 -9.71
C SER A 5 7.69 2.88 -10.80
N ASP A 6 8.34 2.44 -11.88
CA ASP A 6 7.66 1.81 -13.01
C ASP A 6 7.00 0.49 -12.60
N LEU A 7 7.70 -0.35 -11.82
CA LEU A 7 7.15 -1.63 -11.38
C LEU A 7 5.90 -1.46 -10.50
N VAL A 8 5.93 -0.47 -9.60
CA VAL A 8 4.76 -0.13 -8.77
C VAL A 8 3.60 0.32 -9.65
N GLN A 9 3.83 1.24 -10.59
CA GLN A 9 2.77 1.73 -11.47
C GLN A 9 2.19 0.64 -12.38
N GLU A 10 3.04 -0.21 -12.95
CA GLU A 10 2.59 -1.32 -13.79
C GLU A 10 1.74 -2.31 -12.98
N THR A 11 2.18 -2.64 -11.77
CA THR A 11 1.44 -3.51 -10.85
C THR A 11 0.12 -2.87 -10.45
N MET A 12 0.15 -1.58 -10.10
CA MET A 12 -1.04 -0.81 -9.73
C MET A 12 -2.08 -0.82 -10.86
N LYS A 13 -1.68 -0.41 -12.07
CA LYS A 13 -2.56 -0.37 -13.24
C LYS A 13 -3.13 -1.75 -13.56
N TYR A 14 -2.31 -2.79 -13.46
CA TYR A 14 -2.76 -4.16 -13.72
C TYR A 14 -3.82 -4.62 -12.70
N CYS A 15 -3.64 -4.30 -11.43
CA CYS A 15 -4.55 -4.74 -10.37
C CYS A 15 -5.87 -3.95 -10.31
N LEU A 16 -5.95 -2.78 -10.94
CA LEU A 16 -7.19 -2.00 -11.04
C LEU A 16 -8.15 -2.61 -12.08
N TYR A 17 -9.43 -2.26 -11.95
CA TYR A 17 -10.40 -2.46 -13.03
C TYR A 17 -10.12 -1.47 -14.16
N ASN A 18 -10.35 -1.93 -15.39
CA ASN A 18 -10.31 -1.06 -16.57
C ASN A 18 -11.62 -0.26 -16.69
N ASP A 19 -11.58 0.83 -17.45
CA ASP A 19 -12.72 1.73 -17.63
C ASP A 19 -13.97 1.02 -18.19
N ASP A 20 -13.79 -0.03 -19.00
CA ASP A 20 -14.86 -0.85 -19.57
C ASP A 20 -15.46 -1.86 -18.58
N GLU A 21 -14.77 -2.12 -17.47
CA GLU A 21 -15.24 -3.00 -16.39
C GLU A 21 -16.00 -2.22 -15.30
N VAL A 22 -15.94 -0.88 -15.35
CA VAL A 22 -16.60 0.02 -14.40
C VAL A 22 -17.93 0.48 -14.99
N ILE A 23 -19.05 0.06 -14.38
CA ILE A 23 -20.40 0.38 -14.85
C ILE A 23 -20.94 1.55 -14.02
N ASP A 24 -21.37 2.63 -14.68
CA ASP A 24 -21.89 3.85 -14.04
C ASP A 24 -20.97 4.46 -12.97
N GLY A 25 -19.65 4.35 -13.18
CA GLY A 25 -18.64 4.85 -12.23
C GLY A 25 -18.51 4.03 -10.95
N LYS A 26 -19.07 2.81 -10.92
CA LYS A 26 -18.97 1.88 -9.80
C LYS A 26 -18.14 0.66 -10.20
N THR A 27 -17.21 0.27 -9.32
CA THR A 27 -16.52 -1.01 -9.46
C THR A 27 -17.48 -2.15 -9.14
N PRO A 28 -17.19 -3.37 -9.63
CA PRO A 28 -17.93 -4.57 -9.25
C PRO A 28 -17.99 -4.78 -7.72
N ASP A 29 -19.02 -5.46 -7.22
CA ASP A 29 -19.26 -5.65 -5.78
C ASP A 29 -18.14 -6.47 -5.11
N GLU A 30 -17.44 -7.30 -5.87
CA GLU A 30 -16.29 -8.09 -5.46
C GLU A 30 -14.97 -7.30 -5.42
N ALA A 31 -14.99 -6.01 -5.77
CA ALA A 31 -13.81 -5.17 -5.74
C ALA A 31 -13.24 -5.05 -4.31
N VAL A 32 -11.92 -5.19 -4.20
CA VAL A 32 -11.21 -4.87 -2.96
C VAL A 32 -11.01 -3.35 -2.92
N LEU A 33 -11.75 -2.68 -2.05
CA LEU A 33 -11.70 -1.23 -1.89
C LEU A 33 -10.64 -0.86 -0.84
N VAL A 34 -9.75 0.07 -1.19
CA VAL A 34 -8.72 0.61 -0.28
C VAL A 34 -8.77 2.13 -0.30
N ASP A 35 -8.72 2.72 0.89
CA ASP A 35 -8.70 4.17 1.07
C ASP A 35 -7.26 4.68 1.15
N GLY A 36 -6.78 5.25 0.05
CA GLY A 36 -5.51 5.96 0.03
C GLY A 36 -5.54 7.29 0.81
N ILE A 37 -4.40 7.96 0.79
CA ILE A 37 -4.21 9.31 1.36
C ILE A 37 -5.09 10.31 0.64
N THR A 38 -5.08 10.30 -0.70
CA THR A 38 -5.82 11.27 -1.52
C THR A 38 -6.91 10.63 -2.38
N THR A 39 -6.78 9.33 -2.66
CA THR A 39 -7.58 8.62 -3.67
C THR A 39 -8.10 7.31 -3.10
N LYS A 40 -9.32 6.92 -3.47
CA LYS A 40 -9.86 5.58 -3.18
C LYS A 40 -9.59 4.67 -4.38
N PHE A 41 -9.18 3.45 -4.13
CA PHE A 41 -8.86 2.47 -5.17
C PHE A 41 -9.79 1.27 -5.08
N GLY A 42 -10.21 0.76 -6.24
CA GLY A 42 -10.97 -0.48 -6.34
C GLY A 42 -10.19 -1.48 -7.17
N PHE A 43 -9.73 -2.55 -6.53
CA PHE A 43 -8.88 -3.55 -7.13
C PHE A 43 -9.65 -4.80 -7.53
N HIS A 44 -9.21 -5.42 -8.62
CA HIS A 44 -9.70 -6.70 -9.07
C HIS A 44 -9.08 -7.83 -8.24
N PRO A 45 -9.86 -8.65 -7.51
CA PRO A 45 -9.34 -9.62 -6.55
C PRO A 45 -8.44 -10.70 -7.20
N GLY A 46 -8.83 -11.23 -8.36
CA GLY A 46 -8.00 -12.19 -9.10
C GLY A 46 -6.63 -11.63 -9.52
N ARG A 47 -6.58 -10.41 -10.08
CA ARG A 47 -5.33 -9.76 -10.51
C ARG A 47 -4.44 -9.41 -9.31
N LEU A 48 -5.03 -9.03 -8.18
CA LEU A 48 -4.31 -8.86 -6.92
C LEU A 48 -3.65 -10.16 -6.46
N GLU A 49 -4.37 -11.28 -6.50
CA GLU A 49 -3.84 -12.57 -6.10
C GLU A 49 -2.67 -13.00 -6.99
N GLU A 50 -2.79 -12.80 -8.31
CA GLU A 50 -1.70 -13.06 -9.26
C GLU A 50 -0.43 -12.22 -8.99
N LYS A 51 -0.59 -10.99 -8.51
CA LYS A 51 0.53 -10.07 -8.21
C LYS A 51 0.94 -10.06 -6.74
N ALA A 52 0.31 -10.83 -5.88
CA ALA A 52 0.54 -10.78 -4.43
C ALA A 52 2.01 -11.03 -4.06
N SER A 53 2.68 -11.98 -4.72
CA SER A 53 4.11 -12.24 -4.50
C SER A 53 5.00 -11.05 -4.87
N VAL A 54 4.73 -10.42 -6.02
CA VAL A 54 5.47 -9.22 -6.48
C VAL A 54 5.27 -8.05 -5.52
N ILE A 55 4.04 -7.85 -5.04
CA ILE A 55 3.72 -6.81 -4.06
C ILE A 55 4.49 -7.05 -2.75
N ILE A 56 4.52 -8.29 -2.25
CA ILE A 56 5.28 -8.66 -1.04
C ILE A 56 6.78 -8.41 -1.24
N ASP A 57 7.33 -8.79 -2.40
CA ASP A 57 8.74 -8.59 -2.71
C ASP A 57 9.13 -7.10 -2.76
N MET A 58 8.24 -6.25 -3.28
CA MET A 58 8.38 -4.78 -3.28
C MET A 58 8.35 -4.22 -1.84
N LEU A 59 7.38 -4.64 -1.02
CA LEU A 59 7.28 -4.23 0.39
C LEU A 59 8.51 -4.67 1.20
N GLY A 60 9.09 -5.84 0.88
CA GLY A 60 10.33 -6.33 1.48
C GLY A 60 11.60 -5.59 1.04
N GLN A 61 11.50 -4.63 0.11
CA GLN A 61 12.59 -3.69 -0.18
C GLN A 61 12.51 -2.43 0.67
N LEU A 62 11.41 -2.15 1.37
CA LEU A 62 11.32 -1.00 2.26
C LEU A 62 12.26 -1.17 3.48
N PRO A 63 12.70 -0.06 4.10
CA PRO A 63 13.55 -0.09 5.29
C PRO A 63 13.02 -1.00 6.39
N GLU A 64 13.93 -1.60 7.15
CA GLU A 64 13.60 -2.52 8.26
C GLU A 64 12.63 -1.89 9.27
N SER A 65 12.68 -0.57 9.44
CA SER A 65 11.75 0.18 10.31
C SER A 65 10.28 0.04 9.90
N PHE A 66 9.97 -0.16 8.62
CA PHE A 66 8.61 -0.42 8.15
C PHE A 66 8.15 -1.85 8.46
N GLN A 67 9.08 -2.79 8.65
CA GLN A 67 8.76 -4.20 8.87
C GLN A 67 8.32 -4.41 10.32
N GLU A 68 7.25 -5.17 10.51
CA GLU A 68 6.69 -5.51 11.82
C GLU A 68 7.74 -6.03 12.80
N ALA A 69 8.58 -6.98 12.35
CA ALA A 69 9.63 -7.58 13.18
C ALA A 69 10.85 -6.67 13.40
N GLY A 70 11.05 -5.65 12.57
CA GLY A 70 12.26 -4.83 12.55
C GLY A 70 12.12 -3.51 13.32
N GLY A 71 11.02 -2.77 13.09
CA GLY A 71 10.77 -1.49 13.75
C GLY A 71 9.32 -1.20 14.09
N GLY A 72 8.38 -2.08 13.74
CA GLY A 72 6.98 -1.93 14.11
C GLY A 72 6.24 -0.81 13.39
N GLY A 73 6.82 -0.26 12.32
CA GLY A 73 6.21 0.76 11.47
C GLY A 73 7.00 2.05 11.36
N MET A 74 6.83 2.74 10.24
CA MET A 74 7.52 4.01 9.97
C MET A 74 6.60 5.00 9.26
N SER A 75 6.92 6.30 9.38
CA SER A 75 6.19 7.34 8.67
C SER A 75 6.33 7.19 7.15
N PHE A 76 5.22 7.34 6.44
CA PHE A 76 5.12 7.35 4.99
C PHE A 76 6.17 8.21 4.28
N ILE A 77 6.54 9.36 4.86
CA ILE A 77 7.51 10.29 4.25
C ILE A 77 8.90 9.67 4.05
N ASN A 78 9.23 8.60 4.80
CA ASN A 78 10.51 7.90 4.68
C ASN A 78 10.46 6.73 3.69
N ALA A 79 9.30 6.46 3.08
CA ALA A 79 9.13 5.35 2.15
C ALA A 79 9.80 5.60 0.80
N CYS A 80 10.36 6.78 0.53
CA CYS A 80 11.08 7.09 -0.71
C CYS A 80 12.43 6.36 -0.84
N GLN A 81 12.96 5.86 0.29
CA GLN A 81 14.20 5.10 0.35
C GLN A 81 13.91 3.60 0.49
N ASP A 82 14.77 2.77 -0.11
CA ASP A 82 14.79 1.32 0.09
C ASP A 82 15.61 0.97 1.36
N LYS A 83 15.66 -0.31 1.69
CA LYS A 83 16.42 -0.85 2.84
C LYS A 83 17.93 -0.64 2.76
N ASN A 84 18.46 -0.29 1.60
CA ASN A 84 19.87 0.02 1.40
C ASN A 84 20.13 1.55 1.44
N GLY A 85 19.10 2.36 1.74
CA GLY A 85 19.17 3.82 1.74
C GLY A 85 19.18 4.45 0.35
N ARG A 86 18.81 3.69 -0.70
CA ARG A 86 18.71 4.21 -2.06
C ARG A 86 17.32 4.76 -2.29
N GLN A 87 17.26 5.96 -2.87
CA GLN A 87 15.99 6.53 -3.26
C GLN A 87 15.46 5.83 -4.52
N TRP A 88 14.29 5.20 -4.43
CA TRP A 88 13.69 4.43 -5.53
C TRP A 88 12.55 5.18 -6.24
N THR A 89 12.08 6.27 -5.63
CA THR A 89 11.12 7.19 -6.24
C THR A 89 11.24 8.60 -5.65
N ASP A 90 10.88 9.60 -6.46
CA ASP A 90 10.72 11.01 -6.05
C ASP A 90 9.25 11.37 -5.79
N PHE A 91 8.31 10.45 -6.02
CA PHE A 91 6.88 10.75 -6.08
C PHE A 91 6.10 10.08 -4.95
N HIS A 92 5.53 10.88 -4.04
CA HIS A 92 4.66 10.36 -2.97
C HIS A 92 3.48 9.54 -3.50
N ARG A 93 2.93 9.90 -4.67
CA ARG A 93 1.85 9.14 -5.32
C ARG A 93 2.22 7.67 -5.52
N ILE A 94 3.48 7.39 -5.86
CA ILE A 94 3.97 6.02 -6.10
C ILE A 94 4.11 5.25 -4.78
N MET A 95 4.57 5.93 -3.73
CA MET A 95 4.63 5.32 -2.39
C MET A 95 3.22 4.98 -1.90
N GLU A 96 2.24 5.86 -2.13
CA GLU A 96 0.83 5.64 -1.79
C GLU A 96 0.28 4.41 -2.53
N GLU A 97 0.55 4.28 -3.83
CA GLU A 97 0.15 3.11 -4.63
C GLU A 97 0.72 1.80 -4.05
N LEU A 98 2.00 1.78 -3.66
CA LEU A 98 2.62 0.59 -3.06
C LEU A 98 1.94 0.19 -1.74
N PHE A 99 1.66 1.16 -0.86
CA PHE A 99 0.97 0.85 0.40
C PHE A 99 -0.48 0.43 0.18
N CYS A 100 -1.19 1.02 -0.77
CA CYS A 100 -2.55 0.61 -1.12
C CYS A 100 -2.59 -0.81 -1.68
N LEU A 101 -1.63 -1.18 -2.54
CA LEU A 101 -1.48 -2.57 -3.02
C LEU A 101 -1.21 -3.53 -1.86
N GLY A 102 -0.34 -3.13 -0.92
CA GLY A 102 -0.03 -3.91 0.27
C GLY A 102 -1.23 -4.10 1.20
N GLU A 103 -2.02 -3.06 1.41
CA GLU A 103 -3.25 -3.10 2.20
C GLU A 103 -4.30 -3.99 1.54
N ALA A 104 -4.45 -3.89 0.21
CA ALA A 104 -5.39 -4.71 -0.56
C ALA A 104 -5.13 -6.21 -0.44
N ILE A 105 -3.85 -6.63 -0.28
CA ILE A 105 -3.50 -8.04 -0.06
C ILE A 105 -3.37 -8.42 1.43
N GLY A 106 -3.69 -7.49 2.33
CA GLY A 106 -3.65 -7.65 3.78
C GLY A 106 -2.24 -7.72 4.37
N LYS A 107 -1.23 -7.18 3.69
CA LYS A 107 0.19 -7.19 4.10
C LYS A 107 0.72 -5.85 4.58
N VAL A 108 -0.11 -4.82 4.55
CA VAL A 108 0.16 -3.52 5.17
C VAL A 108 -0.95 -3.19 6.14
N SER A 109 -0.58 -2.66 7.30
CA SER A 109 -1.51 -2.07 8.26
C SER A 109 -1.19 -0.58 8.44
N GLN A 110 -2.24 0.22 8.54
CA GLN A 110 -2.18 1.62 8.92
C GLN A 110 -2.82 1.77 10.30
N PRO A 111 -2.03 1.78 11.38
CA PRO A 111 -2.54 1.63 12.75
C PRO A 111 -3.36 2.82 13.25
N MET A 112 -3.38 3.94 12.51
CA MET A 112 -4.09 5.14 12.92
C MET A 112 -5.06 5.64 11.84
N PRO A 113 -6.27 6.07 12.25
CA PRO A 113 -7.24 6.64 11.33
C PRO A 113 -6.81 8.01 10.82
N LYS A 114 -7.38 8.40 9.67
CA LYS A 114 -6.98 9.59 8.90
C LYS A 114 -7.07 10.90 9.71
N GLU A 115 -8.05 11.00 10.59
CA GLU A 115 -8.31 12.16 11.44
C GLU A 115 -7.17 12.42 12.44
N MET A 116 -6.38 11.38 12.75
CA MET A 116 -5.23 11.44 13.65
C MET A 116 -3.92 11.81 12.96
N TRP A 117 -3.84 11.79 11.63
CA TRP A 117 -2.57 12.09 10.94
C TRP A 117 -2.08 13.51 11.19
N LYS A 118 -2.99 14.46 11.44
CA LYS A 118 -2.65 15.87 11.73
C LYS A 118 -1.72 16.07 12.94
N VAL A 119 -1.65 15.10 13.86
CA VAL A 119 -0.74 15.18 15.02
C VAL A 119 0.59 14.45 14.78
N LEU A 120 0.73 13.78 13.64
CA LEU A 120 1.95 13.09 13.25
C LEU A 120 2.92 14.01 12.50
N PRO A 121 4.22 13.68 12.51
CA PRO A 121 5.21 14.40 11.70
C PRO A 121 4.77 14.52 10.23
N GLY A 122 4.73 15.75 9.73
CA GLY A 122 4.33 16.05 8.35
C GLY A 122 2.84 15.86 8.04
N GLY A 123 2.00 15.49 9.00
CA GLY A 123 0.58 15.25 8.74
C GLY A 123 0.30 13.97 7.96
N MET A 124 1.25 13.03 7.92
CA MET A 124 1.23 11.84 7.06
C MET A 124 1.05 10.54 7.84
N PRO A 125 0.46 9.49 7.25
CA PRO A 125 0.27 8.19 7.89
C PRO A 125 1.58 7.48 8.26
N TYR A 126 1.44 6.50 9.14
CA TYR A 126 2.45 5.50 9.43
C TYR A 126 1.96 4.16 8.89
N TYR A 127 2.88 3.35 8.39
CA TYR A 127 2.58 2.04 7.82
C TYR A 127 3.46 0.97 8.45
N ILE A 128 2.88 -0.22 8.60
CA ILE A 128 3.55 -1.43 9.07
C ILE A 128 3.39 -2.49 7.99
N VAL A 129 4.50 -3.07 7.53
CA VAL A 129 4.50 -4.26 6.68
C VAL A 129 4.43 -5.49 7.57
N LEU A 130 3.37 -6.28 7.41
CA LEU A 130 3.04 -7.39 8.28
C LEU A 130 3.69 -8.70 7.79
N THR A 131 4.17 -9.49 8.74
CA THR A 131 4.75 -10.80 8.44
C THR A 131 3.66 -11.79 8.01
N GLU A 132 2.53 -11.77 8.71
CA GLU A 132 1.31 -12.51 8.38
C GLU A 132 0.23 -11.59 7.83
N ARG A 133 -0.84 -12.14 7.23
CA ARG A 133 -1.94 -11.27 6.80
C ARG A 133 -2.65 -10.74 8.05
N ALA A 134 -3.08 -9.48 8.02
CA ALA A 134 -3.97 -8.96 9.06
C ALA A 134 -5.22 -9.86 9.13
N THR A 135 -5.34 -10.65 10.20
CA THR A 135 -6.59 -11.34 10.51
C THR A 135 -7.56 -10.27 10.96
N GLY A 136 -8.66 -10.09 10.23
CA GLY A 136 -9.61 -9.01 10.46
C GLY A 136 -10.14 -8.97 11.89
N GLU A 137 -9.53 -8.15 12.72
CA GLU A 137 -10.19 -7.45 13.79
C GLU A 137 -10.00 -5.98 13.48
N ALA A 138 -11.10 -5.35 13.04
CA ALA A 138 -11.18 -3.90 13.01
C ALA A 138 -10.80 -3.40 14.40
N VAL A 139 -9.72 -2.63 14.49
CA VAL A 139 -9.39 -1.91 15.71
C VAL A 139 -10.61 -1.04 16.02
N PRO A 140 -11.27 -1.23 17.18
CA PRO A 140 -12.46 -0.48 17.50
C PRO A 140 -12.10 1.01 17.56
N VAL A 141 -12.87 1.81 16.84
CA VAL A 141 -12.88 3.28 16.93
C VAL A 141 -13.40 3.70 18.30
#